data_AF-A0A8T3VBN6-F1
#
_entry.id   AF-A0A8T3VBN6-F1
#
_cell.length_a   1.000
_cell.length_b   1.000
_cell.length_c   1.000
_cell.angle_alpha   90.00
_cell.angle_beta   90.00
_cell.angle_gamma   90.00
#
_symmetry.space_group_name_H-M   'P 1'
#
loop_
_entity.id
_entity.type
_entity.pdbx_description
1 polymer ?
#
loop_
_entity_poly.entity_id
_entity_poly.type
_entity_poly.pdbx_seq_one_letter_code
_entity_poly.pdbx_strand_id
1 'polypeptide(L)'
;MLCNISISTVNNNLSTFHKTNYNVNLFYPFIDRLMLFDTDTDFLHDEFSIILTKEDLDSINTEDTKKEDINFLNELKSLFSNCDYIEIDGRFRRFIKVGELN
;
A
#
# COMPACT_ATOMS: atom_id res chain seq x y z
N MET A 1 -10.09 2.36 -0.41
CA MET A 1 -9.79 2.98 -1.70
C MET A 1 -9.07 1.92 -2.51
N LEU A 2 -9.44 1.74 -3.78
CA LEU A 2 -8.81 0.72 -4.62
C LEU A 2 -7.71 1.37 -5.47
N CYS A 3 -6.50 0.82 -5.39
CA CYS A 3 -5.33 1.35 -6.09
C CYS A 3 -4.61 0.26 -6.87
N ASN A 4 -3.86 0.70 -7.88
CA ASN A 4 -2.80 -0.13 -8.43
C ASN A 4 -1.57 0.08 -7.57
N ILE A 5 -0.97 -1.02 -7.15
CA ILE A 5 0.17 -1.03 -6.24
C ILE A 5 1.30 -1.91 -6.78
N SER A 6 2.52 -1.54 -6.47
CA SER A 6 3.73 -2.33 -6.62
C SER A 6 4.15 -2.77 -5.23
N ILE A 7 4.52 -4.04 -5.07
CA ILE A 7 4.98 -4.59 -3.80
C ILE A 7 6.36 -5.17 -4.03
N SER A 8 7.33 -4.71 -3.25
CA SER A 8 8.74 -5.10 -3.34
C SER A 8 9.20 -5.76 -2.05
N THR A 9 9.81 -6.94 -2.12
CA THR A 9 10.51 -7.56 -0.98
C THR A 9 11.89 -6.96 -0.84
N VAL A 10 12.27 -6.52 0.36
CA VAL A 10 13.59 -5.88 0.56
C VAL A 10 14.50 -6.76 1.41
N ASN A 11 15.80 -6.63 1.19
CA ASN A 11 16.92 -7.30 1.87
C ASN A 11 17.16 -8.78 1.61
N ASN A 12 16.36 -9.46 0.79
CA ASN A 12 16.65 -10.80 0.30
C ASN A 12 15.91 -11.04 -1.02
N ASN A 13 16.65 -11.38 -2.09
CA ASN A 13 16.12 -11.64 -3.44
C ASN A 13 15.01 -10.66 -3.85
N LEU A 14 15.38 -9.40 -4.07
CA LEU A 14 14.47 -8.32 -4.46
C LEU A 14 13.51 -8.83 -5.55
N SER A 15 12.24 -8.95 -5.16
CA SER A 15 11.15 -9.34 -6.04
C SER A 15 10.09 -8.25 -5.96
N THR A 16 9.76 -7.70 -7.12
CA THR A 16 8.71 -6.70 -7.26
C THR A 16 7.57 -7.30 -8.08
N PHE A 17 6.35 -7.16 -7.59
CA PHE A 17 5.16 -7.60 -8.29
C PHE A 17 4.07 -6.53 -8.24
N HIS A 18 3.26 -6.49 -9.29
CA HIS A 18 2.22 -5.48 -9.46
C HIS A 18 0.84 -6.07 -9.25
N LYS A 19 0.00 -5.32 -8.55
CA LYS A 19 -1.36 -5.70 -8.18
C LYS A 19 -2.30 -4.56 -8.54
N THR A 20 -3.46 -4.89 -9.09
CA THR A 20 -4.45 -3.90 -9.55
C THR A 20 -5.73 -3.98 -8.74
N ASN A 21 -6.35 -2.82 -8.47
CA ASN A 21 -7.59 -2.70 -7.71
C ASN A 21 -7.57 -3.30 -6.29
N TYR A 22 -6.48 -3.10 -5.54
CA TYR A 22 -6.38 -3.58 -4.15
C TYR A 22 -6.76 -2.50 -3.13
N ASN A 23 -7.37 -2.94 -2.03
CA ASN A 23 -7.83 -2.05 -0.98
C ASN A 23 -6.68 -1.58 -0.09
N VAL A 24 -6.21 -0.37 -0.35
CA VAL A 24 -5.14 0.25 0.45
C VAL A 24 -5.64 0.83 1.77
N ASN A 25 -6.96 0.77 2.04
CA ASN A 25 -7.50 1.21 3.33
C ASN A 25 -6.97 0.40 4.51
N LEU A 26 -6.58 -0.85 4.26
CA LEU A 26 -5.99 -1.74 5.25
C LEU A 26 -4.72 -1.16 5.88
N PHE A 27 -4.03 -0.26 5.17
CA PHE A 27 -2.76 0.31 5.60
C PHE A 27 -2.87 1.72 6.18
N TYR A 28 -4.08 2.29 6.28
CA TYR A 28 -4.29 3.64 6.85
C TYR A 28 -3.65 3.84 8.22
N PRO A 29 -3.64 2.85 9.14
CA PRO A 29 -2.94 3.00 10.42
C PRO A 29 -1.43 3.24 10.30
N PHE A 30 -0.83 2.88 9.16
CA PHE A 30 0.61 3.02 8.90
C PHE A 30 0.92 4.18 7.94
N ILE A 31 -0.11 4.81 7.37
CA ILE A 31 0.03 5.94 6.45
C ILE A 31 0.75 7.12 7.14
N ASP A 32 0.42 7.42 8.40
CA ASP A 32 1.06 8.52 9.15
C ASP A 32 2.53 8.26 9.51
N ARG A 33 2.98 7.00 9.50
CA ARG A 33 4.38 6.65 9.80
C ARG A 33 5.28 6.68 8.56
N LEU A 34 4.70 6.69 7.36
CA LEU A 34 5.38 6.25 6.13
C LEU A 34 5.06 7.09 4.88
N MET A 35 4.08 7.99 4.92
CA MET A 35 3.99 9.01 3.87
C MET A 35 5.12 10.01 4.07
N LEU A 36 6.16 9.92 3.23
CA LEU A 36 6.92 11.09 2.85
C LEU A 36 5.95 12.03 2.13
N PHE A 37 5.28 12.88 2.89
CA PHE A 37 4.67 14.07 2.34
C PHE A 37 5.82 14.90 1.79
N ASP A 38 6.04 14.84 0.49
CA ASP A 38 6.81 15.87 -0.17
C ASP A 38 6.01 17.16 0.04
N THR A 39 6.51 18.02 0.93
CA THR A 39 5.83 19.24 1.38
C THR A 39 5.82 20.33 0.32
N ASP A 40 6.20 20.00 -0.92
CA ASP A 40 6.12 20.90 -2.06
C ASP A 40 4.66 21.18 -2.39
N THR A 41 4.27 22.41 -2.06
CA THR A 41 2.94 22.98 -1.97
C THR A 41 2.10 23.03 -3.26
N ASP A 42 2.53 22.38 -4.35
CA ASP A 42 1.89 22.57 -5.67
C ASP A 42 1.58 21.30 -6.47
N PHE A 43 1.79 20.09 -5.96
CA PHE A 43 1.39 18.88 -6.68
C PHE A 43 0.59 17.92 -5.82
N LEU A 44 -0.65 17.74 -6.28
CA LEU A 44 -1.57 16.66 -5.97
C LEU A 44 -0.85 15.37 -5.60
N HIS A 45 -0.95 15.01 -4.32
CA HIS A 45 -0.42 13.80 -3.73
C HIS A 45 -1.15 12.56 -4.29
N ASP A 46 -0.80 12.19 -5.51
CA ASP A 46 -1.36 11.02 -6.19
C ASP A 46 -0.60 9.74 -5.81
N GLU A 47 0.59 9.81 -5.23
CA GLU A 47 1.46 8.64 -4.99
C GLU A 47 1.73 8.43 -3.49
N PHE A 48 1.94 7.17 -3.09
CA PHE A 48 2.30 6.78 -1.73
C PHE A 48 3.33 5.65 -1.77
N SER A 49 4.13 5.57 -0.71
CA SER A 49 5.04 4.46 -0.42
C SER A 49 4.89 4.05 1.04
N ILE A 50 4.83 2.75 1.32
CA ILE A 50 4.61 2.20 2.67
C ILE A 50 5.59 1.05 2.90
N ILE A 51 6.40 1.16 3.95
CA ILE A 51 7.28 0.07 4.40
C ILE A 51 6.57 -0.70 5.53
N LEU A 52 6.32 -1.99 5.33
CA LEU A 52 5.65 -2.84 6.31
C LEU A 52 6.56 -3.96 6.80
N THR A 53 6.56 -4.16 8.11
CA THR A 53 7.08 -5.37 8.75
C THR A 53 5.96 -6.41 8.90
N LYS A 54 6.34 -7.63 9.29
CA LYS A 54 5.36 -8.67 9.62
C LYS A 54 4.50 -8.28 10.82
N GLU A 55 5.10 -7.63 11.82
CA GLU A 55 4.39 -7.17 13.03
C GLU A 55 3.33 -6.13 12.69
N ASP A 56 3.64 -5.22 11.76
CA ASP A 56 2.66 -4.25 11.26
C ASP A 56 1.44 -4.95 10.65
N LEU A 57 1.66 -5.94 9.77
CA LEU A 57 0.57 -6.73 9.18
C LEU A 57 -0.22 -7.57 10.19
N ASP A 58 0.44 -8.06 11.25
CA ASP A 58 -0.20 -8.80 12.33
C ASP A 58 -1.04 -7.90 13.24
N SER A 59 -0.75 -6.59 13.27
CA SER A 59 -1.51 -5.60 14.05
C SER A 59 -2.79 -5.08 13.37
N ILE A 60 -3.01 -5.39 12.09
CA ILE A 60 -4.21 -4.99 11.36
C ILE A 60 -5.44 -5.70 11.93
N ASN A 61 -6.44 -4.94 12.38
CA ASN A 61 -7.71 -5.52 12.81
C ASN A 61 -8.47 -6.09 11.60
N THR A 62 -8.68 -7.41 11.62
CA THR A 62 -9.38 -8.12 10.54
C THR A 62 -10.83 -8.51 10.87
N GLU A 63 -11.38 -8.14 12.03
CA GLU A 63 -12.71 -8.60 12.51
C GLU A 63 -13.84 -8.35 11.49
N ASP A 64 -13.88 -7.15 10.90
CA ASP A 64 -14.89 -6.76 9.89
C ASP A 64 -14.32 -6.67 8.46
N THR A 65 -13.15 -7.29 8.22
CA THR A 65 -12.47 -7.20 6.93
C THR A 65 -13.03 -8.20 5.93
N LYS A 66 -13.21 -7.77 4.66
CA LYS A 66 -13.71 -8.63 3.59
C LYS A 66 -12.76 -9.80 3.33
N LYS A 67 -13.30 -10.95 2.91
CA LYS A 67 -12.52 -12.16 2.63
C LYS A 67 -11.41 -11.93 1.59
N GLU A 68 -11.66 -11.13 0.56
CA GLU A 68 -10.64 -10.79 -0.44
C GLU A 68 -9.44 -10.04 0.17
N ASP A 69 -9.74 -9.10 1.06
CA ASP A 69 -8.74 -8.31 1.77
C ASP A 69 -7.95 -9.18 2.76
N ILE A 70 -8.60 -10.12 3.46
CA ILE A 70 -7.91 -11.11 4.31
C ILE A 70 -6.97 -11.99 3.49
N ASN A 71 -7.42 -12.48 2.33
CA ASN A 71 -6.57 -13.27 1.44
C ASN A 71 -5.35 -12.48 0.97
N PHE A 72 -5.54 -11.20 0.66
CA PHE A 72 -4.45 -10.31 0.30
C PHE A 72 -3.45 -10.13 1.44
N LEU A 73 -3.91 -9.88 2.67
CA LEU A 73 -3.04 -9.78 3.85
C LEU A 73 -2.25 -11.08 4.07
N ASN A 74 -2.88 -12.24 3.89
CA ASN A 74 -2.19 -13.53 3.99
C ASN A 74 -1.15 -13.72 2.88
N GLU A 75 -1.42 -13.26 1.67
CA GLU A 75 -0.45 -13.24 0.57
C GLU A 75 0.78 -12.40 0.96
N LEU A 76 0.58 -11.19 1.48
CA LEU A 76 1.67 -10.34 1.95
C LEU A 76 2.47 -11.00 3.09
N LYS A 77 1.79 -11.58 4.07
CA LYS A 77 2.43 -12.29 5.20
C LYS A 77 3.32 -13.44 4.73
N SER A 78 2.98 -14.10 3.63
CA SER A 78 3.79 -15.20 3.09
C SER A 78 5.17 -14.76 2.59
N LEU A 79 5.32 -13.50 2.19
CA LEU A 79 6.58 -12.95 1.67
C LEU A 79 7.66 -12.86 2.75
N PHE A 80 7.26 -12.66 4.00
CA PHE A 80 8.15 -12.58 5.16
C PHE A 80 8.83 -13.90 5.52
N SER A 81 8.53 -14.99 4.81
CA SER A 81 9.36 -16.19 4.85
C SER A 81 10.78 -15.93 4.31
N ASN A 82 10.93 -14.93 3.44
CA ASN A 82 12.16 -14.64 2.72
C ASN A 82 12.57 -13.16 2.77
N CYS A 83 11.91 -12.30 3.55
CA CYS A 83 12.29 -10.88 3.68
C CYS A 83 11.93 -10.33 5.07
N ASP A 84 12.64 -9.26 5.47
CA ASP A 84 12.42 -8.61 6.77
C ASP A 84 11.33 -7.54 6.68
N TYR A 85 11.22 -6.88 5.53
CA TYR A 85 10.22 -5.86 5.23
C TYR A 85 9.84 -5.88 3.76
N ILE A 86 8.63 -5.39 3.49
CA ILE A 86 8.10 -5.14 2.15
C ILE A 86 7.84 -3.65 1.97
N GLU A 87 8.00 -3.18 0.75
CA GLU A 87 7.65 -1.82 0.33
C GLU A 87 6.43 -1.91 -0.59
N ILE A 88 5.41 -1.09 -0.33
CA ILE A 88 4.20 -0.98 -1.12
C ILE A 88 4.11 0.43 -1.67
N ASP A 89 4.34 0.56 -2.97
CA ASP A 89 4.16 1.81 -3.69
C ASP A 89 2.82 1.79 -4.41
N GLY A 90 2.14 2.92 -4.48
CA GLY A 90 0.90 3.00 -5.22
C GLY A 90 0.56 4.40 -5.66
N ARG A 91 -0.34 4.47 -6.64
CA ARG A 91 -0.89 5.73 -7.12
C ARG A 91 -2.40 5.75 -6.89
N PHE A 92 -2.88 6.70 -6.09
CA PHE A 92 -4.27 7.10 -6.01
C PHE A 92 -4.74 7.56 -7.39
N ARG A 93 -5.76 6.91 -7.93
CA ARG A 93 -6.44 7.43 -9.12
C ARG A 93 -7.28 8.62 -8.69
N ARG A 94 -6.82 9.82 -9.03
CA ARG A 94 -7.64 11.02 -8.92
C ARG A 94 -8.81 10.89 -9.90
N PHE A 95 -10.04 10.91 -9.40
CA PHE A 95 -11.19 11.20 -10.23
C PHE A 95 -11.15 12.70 -10.55
N ILE A 96 -10.53 13.07 -11.67
CA ILE A 96 -10.65 14.44 -12.18
C ILE A 96 -12.11 14.61 -12.58
N LYS A 97 -12.85 15.46 -11.87
CA LYS A 97 -14.16 15.92 -12.35
C LYS A 97 -13.90 16.63 -13.67
N VAL A 98 -14.61 16.26 -14.74
CA VAL A 98 -14.43 16.81 -16.10
C VAL A 98 -14.49 18.35 -16.14
N GLY A 99 -15.04 19.01 -15.10
CA GLY A 99 -15.03 20.48 -14.95
C GLY A 99 -13.79 21.11 -14.30
N GLU A 100 -12.77 20.35 -13.90
CA GLU A 100 -11.47 20.87 -13.41
C GLU A 100 -10.39 20.86 -14.50
N LEU A 101 -10.71 20.38 -15.71
CA LEU A 101 -9.89 20.52 -16.90
C LEU A 101 -10.29 21.84 -17.60
N ASN A 102 -9.87 22.97 -17.01
CA ASN A 102 -9.90 24.27 -17.69
C ASN A 102 -8.54 24.55 -18.33
#